data_AF-A0A958KDV8-F1
#
_entry.id   AF-A0A958KDV8-F1
#
_cell.length_a   1.000
_cell.length_b   1.000
_cell.length_c   1.000
_cell.angle_alpha   90.00
_cell.angle_beta   90.00
_cell.angle_gamma   90.00
#
_symmetry.space_group_name_H-M   'P 1'
#
loop_
_entity.id
_entity.type
_entity.pdbx_description
1 polymer ?
#
loop_
_entity_poly.entity_id
_entity_poly.type
_entity_poly.pdbx_seq_one_letter_code
_entity_poly.pdbx_strand_id
1 'polypeptide(L)' 'MPEEKRGWYFENAVIARLIAAGWDVSYWKDRNYEVDAVAKGPKGEHWAIEIKTSPTSHRELAGLEKFCTQ' A
#
# COMPACT_ATOMS: atom_id res chain seq x y z
N MET A 1 -12.15 13.36 -13.81
CA MET A 1 -10.75 12.97 -13.54
C MET A 1 -10.48 11.65 -14.25
N PRO A 2 -9.35 11.48 -14.96
CA PRO A 2 -8.93 10.17 -15.48
C PRO A 2 -8.92 9.09 -14.39
N GLU A 3 -9.18 7.84 -14.77
CA GLU A 3 -9.29 6.72 -13.83
C GLU A 3 -8.02 6.50 -13.00
N GLU A 4 -6.87 6.52 -13.64
CA GLU A 4 -5.55 6.45 -13.00
C GLU A 4 -5.38 7.52 -11.91
N LYS A 5 -5.79 8.76 -12.20
CA LYS A 5 -5.74 9.84 -11.20
C LYS A 5 -6.67 9.54 -10.02
N ARG A 6 -7.84 8.93 -10.22
CA ARG A 6 -8.71 8.56 -9.09
C ARG A 6 -8.05 7.51 -8.20
N GLY A 7 -7.34 6.54 -8.78
CA GLY A 7 -6.57 5.54 -8.05
C GLY A 7 -5.55 6.19 -7.11
N TRP A 8 -4.69 7.05 -7.65
CA TRP A 8 -3.69 7.77 -6.84
C TRP A 8 -4.28 8.64 -5.75
N TYR A 9 -5.40 9.33 -6.02
CA TYR A 9 -6.07 10.11 -4.98
C TYR A 9 -6.60 9.22 -3.85
N PHE A 10 -7.14 8.05 -4.19
CA PHE A 10 -7.66 7.11 -3.20
C PHE A 10 -6.53 6.47 -2.37
N GLU A 11 -5.46 6.02 -3.01
CA GLU A 11 -4.25 5.52 -2.35
C GLU A 11 -3.70 6.55 -1.34
N ASN A 12 -3.52 7.79 -1.79
CA ASN A 12 -3.04 8.87 -0.94
C ASN A 12 -3.99 9.16 0.23
N ALA A 13 -5.31 9.08 0.03
CA ALA A 13 -6.28 9.29 1.10
C ALA A 13 -6.19 8.21 2.19
N VAL A 14 -6.03 6.94 1.81
CA VAL A 14 -5.83 5.82 2.74
C VAL A 14 -4.52 5.99 3.51
N ILE A 15 -3.42 6.30 2.81
CA ILE A 15 -2.10 6.52 3.43
C ILE A 15 -2.13 7.72 4.40
N ALA A 16 -2.73 8.83 3.99
CA ALA A 16 -2.89 10.01 4.85
C ALA A 16 -3.69 9.67 6.13
N ARG A 17 -4.67 8.78 6.05
CA ARG A 17 -5.45 8.34 7.21
C ARG A 17 -4.62 7.51 8.20
N LEU A 18 -3.70 6.68 7.72
CA LEU A 18 -2.74 5.94 8.56
C LEU A 18 -1.79 6.90 9.26
N ILE A 19 -1.20 7.85 8.53
CA ILE A 19 -0.31 8.87 9.09
C ILE A 19 -1.04 9.69 10.16
N ALA A 20 -2.27 10.14 9.88
CA ALA A 20 -3.09 10.87 10.85
C ALA A 20 -3.46 10.04 12.09
N ALA A 21 -3.43 8.71 11.99
CA ALA A 21 -3.63 7.80 13.12
C ALA A 21 -2.33 7.55 13.93
N GLY A 22 -1.21 8.20 13.57
CA GLY A 22 0.07 8.03 14.24
C GLY A 22 0.86 6.79 13.78
N TRP A 23 0.55 6.25 12.60
CA TRP A 23 1.35 5.16 12.01
C TRP A 23 2.57 5.74 11.30
N ASP A 24 3.70 5.04 11.41
CA ASP A 24 4.88 5.29 10.59
C ASP A 24 4.70 4.58 9.25
N VAL A 25 4.65 5.35 8.16
CA VAL A 25 4.35 4.83 6.82
C VAL A 25 5.53 5.11 5.89
N SER A 26 5.96 4.07 5.17
CA SER A 26 7.03 4.11 4.19
C SER A 26 6.60 3.43 2.89
N TYR A 27 7.36 3.66 1.83
CA TYR A 27 7.15 3.02 0.52
C TYR A 27 8.23 1.96 0.27
N TRP A 28 7.86 0.88 -0.41
CA TRP A 28 8.78 -0.18 -0.81
C TRP A 28 8.72 -0.43 -2.32
N LYS A 29 9.90 -0.58 -2.94
CA LYS A 29 10.07 -0.92 -4.35
C LYS A 29 11.29 -1.81 -4.54
N ASP A 30 11.14 -2.89 -5.29
CA ASP A 30 12.23 -3.73 -5.78
C ASP A 30 12.02 -4.05 -7.26
N ARG A 31 12.79 -3.36 -8.11
CA ARG A 31 12.74 -3.43 -9.58
C ARG A 31 11.31 -3.18 -10.09
N ASN A 32 10.61 -4.27 -10.44
CA ASN A 32 9.27 -4.26 -11.02
C ASN A 32 8.18 -4.53 -9.98
N TYR A 33 8.55 -4.71 -8.72
CA TYR A 33 7.62 -4.98 -7.64
C TYR A 33 7.57 -3.78 -6.70
N GLU A 34 6.37 -3.47 -6.25
CA GLU A 34 6.12 -2.42 -5.26
C GLU A 34 4.96 -2.82 -4.37
N VAL A 35 4.83 -2.10 -3.26
CA VAL A 35 3.70 -2.16 -2.34
C VAL A 35 3.31 -0.72 -2.07
N ASP A 36 2.01 -0.42 -2.12
CA ASP A 36 1.51 0.96 -1.98
C ASP A 36 1.93 1.59 -0.64
N ALA A 37 1.93 0.80 0.46
CA ALA A 37 2.41 1.24 1.76
C ALA A 37 2.97 0.11 2.63
N VAL A 38 4.04 0.41 3.37
CA VAL A 38 4.52 -0.36 4.53
C VAL A 38 4.28 0.46 5.77
N ALA A 39 3.44 -0.03 6.68
CA ALA A 39 2.95 0.73 7.83
C ALA A 39 3.28 0.03 9.15
N LYS A 40 3.84 0.79 10.10
CA LYS A 40 4.10 0.35 11.47
C LYS A 40 3.17 1.08 12.42
N GLY A 41 2.38 0.30 13.16
CA GLY A 41 1.37 0.82 14.08
C GLY A 41 1.94 1.15 15.46
N PRO A 42 1.26 2.02 16.22
CA PRO A 42 1.73 2.49 17.53
C PRO A 42 1.77 1.40 18.60
N LYS A 43 1.20 0.21 18.35
CA LYS A 43 1.21 -0.93 19.27
C LYS A 43 2.09 -2.08 18.76
N GLY A 44 2.97 -1.81 17.79
CA GLY A 44 3.86 -2.80 17.21
C GLY A 44 3.21 -3.62 16.09
N GLU A 45 2.18 -3.10 15.44
CA GLU A 45 1.62 -3.70 14.22
C GLU A 45 2.56 -3.47 13.02
N HIS A 46 2.69 -4.45 12.12
CA HIS A 46 3.52 -4.35 10.91
C HIS A 46 2.72 -4.82 9.70
N TRP A 47 2.42 -3.90 8.78
CA TRP A 47 1.51 -4.14 7.65
C TRP A 47 2.21 -3.80 6.34
N ALA A 48 2.05 -4.68 5.36
CA ALA A 48 2.27 -4.38 3.95
C ALA A 48 0.89 -4.26 3.29
N ILE A 49 0.64 -3.20 2.54
CA ILE A 49 -0.70 -2.80 2.11
C ILE A 49 -0.71 -2.57 0.61
N GLU A 50 -1.58 -3.29 -0.09
CA GLU A 50 -2.01 -2.99 -1.46
C GLU A 50 -3.42 -2.37 -1.39
N ILE A 51 -3.63 -1.26 -2.09
CA ILE A 51 -4.87 -0.49 -2.08
C ILE A 51 -5.53 -0.62 -3.45
N LYS A 52 -6.79 -1.08 -3.49
CA LYS A 52 -7.58 -1.21 -4.72
C LYS A 52 -8.98 -0.66 -4.53
N THR A 53 -9.53 -0.07 -5.59
CA THR A 53 -10.94 0.34 -5.67
C THR A 53 -11.81 -0.68 -6.43
N SER A 54 -11.22 -1.76 -6.91
CA SER A 54 -11.84 -2.83 -7.70
C SER A 54 -11.34 -4.19 -7.23
N PRO A 55 -11.98 -5.30 -7.63
CA PRO A 55 -11.44 -6.64 -7.40
C PRO A 55 -10.00 -6.76 -7.91
N THR A 56 -9.20 -7.54 -7.18
CA THR A 56 -7.76 -7.74 -7.45
C THR A 56 -7.50 -9.16 -7.95
N SER A 57 -6.40 -9.34 -8.67
CA SER A 57 -5.86 -10.63 -9.10
C SER A 57 -4.53 -10.95 -8.41
N HIS A 58 -4.12 -12.23 -8.41
CA HIS A 58 -2.80 -12.64 -7.89
C HIS A 58 -1.64 -11.92 -8.59
N ARG A 59 -1.77 -11.65 -9.89
CA ARG A 59 -0.74 -10.91 -10.64
C ARG A 59 -0.54 -9.50 -10.09
N GLU A 60 -1.62 -8.82 -9.73
CA GLU A 60 -1.56 -7.49 -9.11
C GLU A 60 -0.99 -7.55 -7.68
N LEU A 61 -1.25 -8.64 -6.96
CA LEU A 61 -0.71 -8.85 -5.62
C LEU A 61 0.72 -9.39 -5.57
N ALA A 62 1.36 -9.64 -6.72
CA ALA A 62 2.69 -10.26 -6.76
C ALA A 62 3.77 -9.43 -6.02
N GLY A 63 3.64 -8.10 -6.00
CA GLY A 63 4.53 -7.23 -5.22
C GLY A 63 4.37 -7.42 -3.72
N LEU A 64 3.12 -7.48 -3.25
CA LEU A 64 2.76 -7.75 -1.86
C LEU A 64 3.21 -9.15 -1.42
N GLU A 65 2.94 -10.18 -2.23
CA GLU A 65 3.39 -11.55 -1.97
C GLU A 65 4.92 -11.61 -1.83
N LYS A 66 5.65 -11.00 -2.77
CA LYS A 66 7.12 -10.94 -2.72
C LYS A 66 7.63 -10.19 -1.49
N PHE A 67 7.01 -9.08 -1.10
CA PHE A 67 7.39 -8.36 0.11
C PHE A 67 7.28 -9.23 1.35
N CYS A 68 6.17 -9.95 1.49
CA CYS A 68 5.86 -10.75 2.68
C CYS A 68 6.69 -12.04 2.82
N THR A 69 7.33 -12.52 1.75
CA THR A 69 8.15 -13.75 1.78
C THR A 69 9.66 -13.51 1.87
N GLN A 70 10.10 -12.26 2.08
CA GLN A 70 11.52 -11.91 2.24
C GLN A 70 12.05 -12.16 3.65
#